data_AF-A0A8H6KY73-F1
#
_entry.id   AF-A0A8H6KY73-F1
#
_cell.length_a   1.000
_cell.length_b   1.000
_cell.length_c   1.000
_cell.angle_alpha   90.00
_cell.angle_beta   90.00
_cell.angle_gamma   90.00
#
_symmetry.space_group_name_H-M   'P 1'
#
loop_
_entity.id
_entity.type
_entity.pdbx_description
1 polymer ?
#
loop_
_entity_poly.entity_id
_entity_poly.type
_entity_poly.pdbx_seq_one_letter_code
_entity_poly.pdbx_strand_id
1 'polypeptide(L)'
;MAAPLKHWRSWSPFRLDALGLLTMLGADEMSREIGSLSANTLVSWMSLLGGNVVPSDAFVAPLHGYTLYNISDAIQSTSLAGWFSRWLLAQHPSQNTSLFVWSTRSYPRHHGHRALAIGTIVNTCILALSLLVGDYYGLASALCMDFGIIIRAYLVAQNRDAIDRAAADTSIHSHDLVRTFIILANGKATTVIAPRNVVVNCFLSTPKIAHPTFYAIARAMGWFAFVGLIVTVGQAVLVVQIAIIIVTVSATVLTAFGIGTVGDGVGKSLQVARSEHPNRHGRRGEAYAMLHLNKEEEDTMIDWALFPQRRNQNWWNQYRTYKAIDSKIIDVFEDSATEEKTLKASSFRGSTLTEEKSAATTAKVQELKTE
;
A
#
# COMPACT_ATOMS: atom_id res chain seq x y z
N MET A 1 -13.59 27.71 -42.07
CA MET A 1 -13.52 28.11 -40.64
C MET A 1 -12.23 27.58 -40.05
N ALA A 2 -11.21 28.42 -39.87
CA ALA A 2 -10.01 28.01 -39.15
C ALA A 2 -10.37 27.85 -37.66
N ALA A 3 -10.07 26.70 -37.07
CA ALA A 3 -10.33 26.46 -35.65
C ALA A 3 -9.63 27.57 -34.82
N PRO A 4 -10.34 28.26 -33.91
CA PRO A 4 -9.83 29.41 -33.16
C PRO A 4 -8.57 29.10 -32.32
N LEU A 5 -8.33 27.81 -32.06
CA LEU A 5 -7.18 27.32 -31.30
C LEU A 5 -5.85 27.32 -32.09
N LYS A 6 -5.85 27.46 -33.42
CA LYS A 6 -4.61 27.53 -34.21
C LYS A 6 -3.76 28.76 -33.88
N HIS A 7 -4.37 29.85 -33.41
CA HIS A 7 -3.64 31.06 -33.01
C HIS A 7 -2.67 30.79 -31.85
N TRP A 8 -3.04 29.90 -30.94
CA TRP A 8 -2.27 29.52 -29.76
C TRP A 8 -1.00 28.73 -30.09
N ARG A 9 -0.88 28.21 -31.32
CA ARG A 9 0.34 27.54 -31.78
C ARG A 9 1.55 28.47 -31.83
N SER A 10 1.34 29.76 -32.06
CA SER A 10 2.41 30.78 -32.11
C SER A 10 2.77 31.34 -30.73
N TRP A 11 1.98 31.03 -29.70
CA TRP A 11 2.14 31.60 -28.37
C TRP A 11 3.26 30.88 -27.60
N SER A 12 4.40 31.57 -27.47
CA SER A 12 5.59 31.04 -26.76
C SER A 12 6.35 32.15 -26.00
N PRO A 13 5.72 32.83 -25.03
CA PRO A 13 6.35 33.93 -24.28
C PRO A 13 7.56 33.51 -23.43
N PHE A 14 7.72 32.22 -23.10
CA PHE A 14 8.82 31.70 -22.30
C PHE A 14 9.16 30.26 -22.68
N ARG A 15 10.39 29.82 -22.35
CA ARG A 15 10.86 28.44 -22.52
C ARG A 15 10.78 27.72 -21.18
N LEU A 16 9.94 26.69 -21.08
CA LEU A 16 9.88 25.83 -19.90
C LEU A 16 10.87 24.67 -20.05
N ASP A 17 11.69 24.45 -19.03
CA ASP A 17 12.43 23.20 -18.88
C ASP A 17 11.53 22.13 -18.25
N ALA A 18 10.56 21.67 -19.04
CA ALA A 18 9.64 20.61 -18.65
C ALA A 18 10.34 19.26 -18.40
N LEU A 19 11.56 19.11 -18.94
CA LEU A 19 12.34 17.88 -18.87
C LEU A 19 12.86 17.63 -17.46
N GLY A 20 13.50 18.63 -16.84
CA GLY A 20 13.97 18.53 -15.46
C GLY A 20 12.82 18.27 -14.49
N LEU A 21 11.68 18.93 -14.71
CA LEU A 21 10.48 18.73 -13.89
C LEU A 21 9.92 17.31 -13.99
N LEU A 22 9.85 16.75 -15.19
CA LEU A 22 9.27 15.42 -15.42
C LEU A 22 10.16 14.27 -14.89
N THR A 23 11.48 14.49 -14.89
CA THR A 23 12.47 13.44 -14.59
C THR A 23 12.87 13.36 -13.12
N MET A 24 12.98 14.50 -12.43
CA MET A 24 13.55 14.53 -11.08
C MET A 24 12.50 14.64 -9.97
N LEU A 25 11.38 15.32 -10.20
CA LEU A 25 10.41 15.57 -9.13
C LEU A 25 9.54 14.33 -8.87
N GLY A 26 9.39 13.97 -7.60
CA GLY A 26 8.44 12.96 -7.16
C GLY A 26 8.91 11.52 -7.30
N ALA A 27 10.13 11.23 -7.77
CA ALA A 27 10.59 9.85 -7.97
C ALA A 27 10.57 9.04 -6.66
N ASP A 28 11.02 9.61 -5.56
CA ASP A 28 11.04 8.94 -4.26
C ASP A 28 9.63 8.77 -3.69
N GLU A 29 8.79 9.80 -3.78
CA GLU A 29 7.39 9.74 -3.37
C GLU A 29 6.62 8.68 -4.18
N MET A 30 6.81 8.64 -5.50
CA MET A 30 6.14 7.65 -6.35
C MET A 30 6.66 6.24 -6.08
N SER A 31 7.96 6.07 -5.84
CA SER A 31 8.53 4.79 -5.43
C SER A 31 7.90 4.29 -4.14
N ARG A 32 7.67 5.19 -3.16
CA ARG A 32 7.01 4.86 -1.90
C ARG A 32 5.54 4.49 -2.10
N GLU A 33 4.78 5.34 -2.78
CA GLU A 33 3.32 5.18 -2.88
C GLU A 33 2.94 4.04 -3.83
N ILE A 34 3.55 3.94 -5.02
CA ILE A 34 3.30 2.83 -5.96
C ILE A 34 3.78 1.52 -5.34
N GLY A 35 4.95 1.53 -4.70
CA GLY A 35 5.53 0.35 -4.07
C GLY A 35 4.76 -0.12 -2.82
N SER A 36 3.90 0.70 -2.22
CA SER A 36 2.97 0.22 -1.18
C SER A 36 1.99 -0.84 -1.69
N LEU A 37 1.79 -0.89 -3.02
CA LEU A 37 0.81 -1.75 -3.71
C LEU A 37 -0.64 -1.60 -3.21
N SER A 38 -0.93 -0.60 -2.39
CA SER A 38 -2.27 -0.26 -1.92
C SER A 38 -3.17 0.18 -3.08
N ALA A 39 -4.45 -0.16 -3.02
CA ALA A 39 -5.40 0.23 -4.06
C ALA A 39 -5.67 1.75 -3.96
N ASN A 40 -5.60 2.47 -5.08
CA ASN A 40 -6.02 3.87 -5.14
C ASN A 40 -7.17 4.03 -6.15
N THR A 41 -8.27 4.61 -5.67
CA THR A 41 -9.53 4.73 -6.40
C THR A 41 -9.60 5.93 -7.34
N LEU A 42 -8.64 6.86 -7.24
CA LEU A 42 -8.63 8.10 -8.00
C LEU A 42 -7.46 8.14 -8.99
N VAL A 43 -6.24 7.87 -8.52
CA VAL A 43 -5.03 8.26 -9.25
C VAL A 43 -4.32 7.09 -9.95
N SER A 44 -4.77 5.85 -9.73
CA SER A 44 -4.08 4.65 -10.25
C SER A 44 -3.94 4.59 -11.77
N TRP A 45 -4.77 5.32 -12.52
CA TRP A 45 -4.72 5.42 -13.99
C TRP A 45 -4.34 6.81 -14.52
N MET A 46 -3.83 7.70 -13.67
CA MET A 46 -3.34 9.02 -14.11
C MET A 46 -1.84 8.96 -14.41
N SER A 47 -1.36 9.80 -15.33
CA SER A 47 0.08 9.94 -15.56
C SER A 47 0.74 10.62 -14.36
N LEU A 48 1.87 10.10 -13.90
CA LEU A 48 2.60 10.57 -12.73
C LEU A 48 3.99 11.06 -13.14
N LEU A 49 4.57 11.96 -12.35
CA LEU A 49 5.99 12.28 -12.41
C LEU A 49 6.83 11.07 -11.97
N GLY A 50 8.14 11.10 -12.21
CA GLY A 50 9.01 9.98 -11.83
C GLY A 50 8.68 8.70 -12.61
N GLY A 51 8.29 8.83 -13.89
CA GLY A 51 7.90 7.70 -14.74
C GLY A 51 9.00 6.64 -14.91
N ASN A 52 10.26 6.96 -14.60
CA ASN A 52 11.40 6.05 -14.55
C ASN A 52 11.36 5.05 -13.38
N VAL A 53 10.66 5.35 -12.29
CA VAL A 53 10.59 4.50 -11.07
C VAL A 53 10.00 3.13 -11.38
N VAL A 54 8.98 3.09 -12.23
CA VAL A 54 8.27 1.88 -12.63
C VAL A 54 9.16 0.95 -13.49
N PRO A 55 9.70 1.39 -14.64
CA PRO A 55 10.53 0.53 -15.48
C PRO A 55 11.90 0.19 -14.86
N SER A 56 12.40 1.00 -13.93
CA SER A 56 13.61 0.69 -13.15
C SER A 56 13.40 -0.35 -12.04
N ASP A 57 12.15 -0.73 -11.73
CA ASP A 57 11.78 -1.62 -10.60
C ASP A 57 12.10 -1.03 -9.22
N ALA A 58 12.39 0.27 -9.14
CA ALA A 58 12.75 0.94 -7.90
C ALA A 58 11.64 0.87 -6.83
N PHE A 59 10.37 0.74 -7.26
CA PHE A 59 9.22 0.59 -6.37
C PHE A 59 9.14 -0.78 -5.67
N VAL A 60 9.81 -1.82 -6.18
CA VAL A 60 9.85 -3.16 -5.57
C VAL A 60 11.08 -3.35 -4.70
N ALA A 61 12.14 -2.56 -4.91
CA ALA A 61 13.41 -2.68 -4.23
C ALA A 61 13.26 -2.68 -2.68
N PRO A 62 13.99 -3.53 -1.93
CA PRO A 62 13.87 -3.60 -0.49
C PRO A 62 14.26 -2.28 0.18
N LEU A 63 13.57 -1.92 1.27
CA LEU A 63 13.94 -0.79 2.12
C LEU A 63 14.71 -1.29 3.34
N HIS A 64 15.71 -0.54 3.76
CA HIS A 64 16.54 -0.87 4.93
C HIS A 64 16.07 -0.14 6.19
N GLY A 65 16.57 -0.59 7.35
CA GLY A 65 16.28 0.04 8.64
C GLY A 65 15.05 -0.51 9.35
N TYR A 66 14.55 -1.68 8.96
CA TYR A 66 13.45 -2.35 9.63
C TYR A 66 13.95 -3.56 10.42
N THR A 67 13.26 -3.90 11.50
CA THR A 67 13.48 -5.16 12.19
C THR A 67 12.15 -5.77 12.55
N LEU A 68 11.92 -6.99 12.06
CA LEU A 68 10.76 -7.80 12.36
C LEU A 68 11.14 -8.87 13.37
N TYR A 69 10.36 -8.95 14.43
CA TYR A 69 10.42 -9.99 15.45
C TYR A 69 9.13 -10.79 15.35
N ASN A 70 9.19 -11.98 14.75
CA ASN A 70 8.09 -12.94 14.81
C ASN A 70 8.25 -13.72 16.12
N ILE A 71 7.53 -13.26 17.14
CA ILE A 71 7.72 -13.72 18.52
C ILE A 71 7.19 -15.14 18.68
N SER A 72 6.07 -15.47 18.04
CA SER A 72 5.47 -16.80 18.12
C SER A 72 6.38 -17.89 17.52
N ASP A 73 7.26 -17.53 16.58
CA ASP A 73 8.18 -18.48 15.94
C ASP A 73 9.64 -18.31 16.38
N ALA A 74 9.91 -17.37 17.29
CA ALA A 74 11.26 -16.97 17.66
C ALA A 74 12.15 -16.67 16.44
N ILE A 75 11.60 -16.02 15.40
CA ILE A 75 12.36 -15.59 14.22
C ILE A 75 12.58 -14.07 14.27
N GLN A 76 13.84 -13.66 14.14
CA GLN A 76 14.21 -12.27 13.95
C GLN A 76 14.72 -12.06 12.52
N SER A 77 14.26 -11.01 11.86
CA SER A 77 14.76 -10.58 10.55
C SER A 77 14.99 -9.07 10.53
N THR A 78 16.13 -8.66 9.99
CA THR A 78 16.47 -7.25 9.70
C THR A 78 16.08 -6.82 8.28
N SER A 79 15.40 -7.70 7.55
CA SER A 79 14.94 -7.44 6.18
C SER A 79 13.45 -7.71 6.06
N LEU A 80 12.75 -6.78 5.42
CA LEU A 80 11.35 -6.89 5.05
C LEU A 80 11.22 -6.81 3.54
N ALA A 81 10.14 -7.38 3.01
CA ALA A 81 9.75 -7.20 1.62
C ALA A 81 9.58 -5.71 1.32
N GLY A 82 10.04 -5.28 0.15
CA GLY A 82 10.03 -3.87 -0.25
C GLY A 82 8.62 -3.28 -0.27
N TRP A 83 7.63 -4.06 -0.69
CA TRP A 83 6.24 -3.61 -0.72
C TRP A 83 5.67 -3.38 0.67
N PHE A 84 5.93 -4.31 1.60
CA PHE A 84 5.37 -4.27 2.96
C PHE A 84 5.97 -3.12 3.76
N SER A 85 7.27 -2.88 3.60
CA SER A 85 7.96 -1.75 4.22
C SER A 85 7.36 -0.41 3.78
N ARG A 86 7.07 -0.26 2.48
CA ARG A 86 6.43 0.94 1.92
C ARG A 86 4.97 1.06 2.36
N TRP A 87 4.25 -0.05 2.39
CA TRP A 87 2.89 -0.09 2.89
C TRP A 87 2.81 0.38 4.34
N LEU A 88 3.72 -0.10 5.21
CA LEU A 88 3.81 0.35 6.62
C LEU A 88 4.10 1.85 6.74
N LEU A 89 4.97 2.40 5.89
CA LEU A 89 5.23 3.84 5.87
C LEU A 89 3.99 4.65 5.45
N ALA A 90 3.26 4.17 4.45
CA ALA A 90 2.05 4.83 3.95
C ALA A 90 0.92 4.87 4.98
N GLN A 91 0.90 3.94 5.96
CA GLN A 91 -0.09 3.97 7.04
C GLN A 91 0.17 5.07 8.09
N HIS A 92 1.34 5.72 8.10
CA HIS A 92 1.71 6.70 9.12
C HIS A 92 1.43 6.22 10.56
N PRO A 93 2.07 5.13 11.03
CA PRO A 93 1.78 4.60 12.35
C PRO A 93 2.10 5.60 13.45
N SER A 94 1.21 5.62 14.44
CA SER A 94 1.39 6.29 15.72
C SER A 94 2.49 5.61 16.54
N GLN A 95 3.07 6.35 17.48
CA GLN A 95 4.22 5.87 18.24
C GLN A 95 3.79 4.73 19.18
N ASN A 96 4.18 3.49 18.87
CA ASN A 96 4.01 2.32 19.73
C ASN A 96 2.53 1.97 20.07
N THR A 97 1.55 2.44 19.29
CA THR A 97 0.12 2.21 19.56
C THR A 97 -0.67 1.70 18.36
N SER A 98 -0.03 1.56 17.19
CA SER A 98 -0.67 1.02 16.00
C SER A 98 -0.65 -0.51 16.01
N LEU A 99 -1.84 -1.11 15.93
CA LEU A 99 -2.06 -2.55 15.76
C LEU A 99 -2.61 -2.81 14.35
N PHE A 100 -1.95 -3.71 13.62
CA PHE A 100 -2.41 -4.18 12.31
C PHE A 100 -2.74 -5.66 12.38
N VAL A 101 -4.01 -6.00 12.15
CA VAL A 101 -4.47 -7.39 12.06
C VAL A 101 -4.68 -7.72 10.59
N TRP A 102 -3.89 -8.66 10.08
CA TRP A 102 -3.99 -9.14 8.71
C TRP A 102 -4.84 -10.40 8.64
N SER A 103 -5.70 -10.46 7.65
CA SER A 103 -6.50 -11.64 7.35
C SER A 103 -6.54 -11.91 5.85
N THR A 104 -6.74 -13.16 5.48
CA THR A 104 -6.89 -13.60 4.09
C THR A 104 -8.37 -13.77 3.77
N ARG A 105 -8.88 -13.02 2.78
CA ARG A 105 -10.25 -13.17 2.29
C ARG A 105 -10.34 -14.22 1.19
N SER A 106 -11.44 -14.97 1.18
CA SER A 106 -11.77 -15.94 0.14
C SER A 106 -12.34 -15.32 -1.15
N TYR A 107 -12.84 -14.08 -1.11
CA TYR A 107 -13.48 -13.43 -2.27
C TYR A 107 -12.66 -12.24 -2.79
N PRO A 108 -12.39 -12.19 -4.10
CA PRO A 108 -11.54 -11.16 -4.69
C PRO A 108 -12.22 -9.79 -4.66
N ARG A 109 -11.41 -8.76 -4.42
CA ARG A 109 -11.85 -7.36 -4.43
C ARG A 109 -11.77 -6.77 -5.84
N HIS A 110 -12.86 -6.20 -6.33
CA HIS A 110 -12.87 -5.45 -7.58
C HIS A 110 -12.65 -3.96 -7.32
N HIS A 111 -11.41 -3.51 -7.48
CA HIS A 111 -11.04 -2.10 -7.41
C HIS A 111 -10.64 -1.60 -8.80
N GLY A 112 -11.00 -0.35 -9.14
CA GLY A 112 -10.33 0.38 -10.22
C GLY A 112 -11.19 0.92 -11.35
N HIS A 113 -12.50 0.67 -11.41
CA HIS A 113 -13.33 1.23 -12.49
C HIS A 113 -13.44 2.76 -12.43
N ARG A 114 -13.48 3.35 -11.22
CA ARG A 114 -13.52 4.81 -11.04
C ARG A 114 -12.22 5.49 -11.47
N ALA A 115 -11.09 4.98 -11.00
CA ALA A 115 -9.77 5.50 -11.37
C ALA A 115 -9.55 5.40 -12.89
N LEU A 116 -9.93 4.27 -13.50
CA LEU A 116 -9.84 4.08 -14.93
C LEU A 116 -10.65 5.14 -15.68
N ALA A 117 -11.91 5.37 -15.30
CA ALA A 117 -12.75 6.39 -15.92
C ALA A 117 -12.17 7.80 -15.78
N ILE A 118 -11.64 8.16 -14.60
CA ILE A 118 -11.02 9.47 -14.38
C ILE A 118 -9.76 9.61 -15.24
N GLY A 119 -8.89 8.61 -15.23
CA GLY A 119 -7.65 8.59 -16.01
C GLY A 119 -7.90 8.69 -17.52
N THR A 120 -8.86 7.92 -18.05
CA THR A 120 -9.21 7.95 -19.47
C THR A 120 -9.81 9.28 -19.89
N ILE A 121 -10.69 9.88 -19.07
CA ILE A 121 -11.24 11.22 -19.36
C ILE A 121 -10.12 12.25 -19.42
N VAL A 122 -9.26 12.30 -18.40
CA VAL A 122 -8.17 13.28 -18.31
C VAL A 122 -7.20 13.13 -19.49
N ASN A 123 -6.79 11.91 -19.83
CA ASN A 123 -5.86 11.71 -20.95
C ASN A 123 -6.52 12.00 -22.31
N THR A 124 -7.81 11.65 -22.48
CA THR A 124 -8.58 11.98 -23.68
C THR A 124 -8.68 13.49 -23.88
N CYS A 125 -8.82 14.27 -22.81
CA CYS A 125 -8.81 15.72 -22.89
C CYS A 125 -7.47 16.28 -23.41
N ILE A 126 -6.33 15.74 -22.96
CA ILE A 126 -5.00 16.13 -23.46
C ILE A 126 -4.85 15.76 -24.94
N LEU A 127 -5.30 14.55 -25.31
CA LEU A 127 -5.25 14.07 -26.69
C LEU A 127 -6.11 14.96 -27.62
N ALA A 128 -7.34 15.27 -27.20
CA ALA A 128 -8.23 16.17 -27.92
C ALA A 128 -7.65 17.58 -28.06
N LEU A 129 -7.05 18.13 -26.98
CA LEU A 129 -6.38 19.43 -27.01
C LEU A 129 -5.22 19.43 -28.03
N SER A 130 -4.41 18.38 -28.04
CA SER A 130 -3.28 18.23 -28.96
C SER A 130 -3.74 18.19 -30.42
N LEU A 131 -4.83 17.47 -30.72
CA LEU A 131 -5.43 17.42 -32.05
C LEU A 131 -6.02 18.77 -32.47
N LEU A 132 -6.71 19.47 -31.57
CA LEU A 132 -7.34 20.77 -31.86
C LEU A 132 -6.31 21.88 -32.13
N VAL A 133 -5.18 21.86 -31.41
CA VAL A 133 -4.04 22.77 -31.65
C VAL A 133 -3.27 22.38 -32.92
N GLY A 134 -3.37 21.12 -33.34
CA GLY A 134 -2.60 20.57 -34.46
C GLY A 134 -1.13 20.34 -34.11
N ASP A 135 -0.87 19.93 -32.86
CA ASP A 135 0.46 19.62 -32.33
C ASP A 135 0.72 18.11 -32.32
N TYR A 136 1.53 17.65 -33.28
CA TYR A 136 1.92 16.24 -33.39
C TYR A 136 2.84 15.78 -32.25
N TYR A 137 3.66 16.68 -31.68
CA TYR A 137 4.52 16.34 -30.54
C TYR A 137 3.69 16.22 -29.26
N GLY A 138 2.71 17.10 -29.08
CA GLY A 138 1.68 16.99 -28.04
C GLY A 138 0.90 15.68 -28.13
N LEU A 139 0.49 15.28 -29.34
CA LEU A 139 -0.19 13.99 -29.57
C LEU A 139 0.70 12.81 -29.20
N ALA A 140 1.96 12.82 -29.64
CA ALA A 140 2.93 11.77 -29.31
C ALA A 140 3.19 11.69 -27.80
N SER A 141 3.20 12.83 -27.11
CA SER A 141 3.33 12.89 -25.65
C SER A 141 2.15 12.21 -24.95
N ALA A 142 0.91 12.52 -25.38
CA ALA A 142 -0.30 11.91 -24.82
C ALA A 142 -0.33 10.38 -25.01
N LEU A 143 0.12 9.89 -26.17
CA LEU A 143 0.26 8.45 -26.43
C LEU A 143 1.34 7.81 -25.55
N CYS A 144 2.49 8.46 -25.37
CA CYS A 144 3.52 7.96 -24.46
C CYS A 144 3.03 7.90 -23.00
N MET A 145 2.20 8.87 -22.57
CA MET A 145 1.53 8.82 -21.27
C MET A 145 0.60 7.62 -21.15
N ASP A 146 -0.24 7.35 -22.16
CA ASP A 146 -1.13 6.17 -22.18
C ASP A 146 -0.35 4.87 -22.06
N PHE A 147 0.70 4.70 -22.86
CA PHE A 147 1.57 3.52 -22.78
C PHE A 147 2.21 3.39 -21.40
N GLY A 148 2.72 4.49 -20.83
CA GLY A 148 3.30 4.50 -19.49
C GLY A 148 2.30 4.09 -18.41
N ILE A 149 1.05 4.58 -18.49
CA ILE A 149 -0.04 4.22 -17.56
C ILE A 149 -0.38 2.73 -17.67
N ILE A 150 -0.55 2.21 -18.89
CA ILE A 150 -0.88 0.79 -19.14
C ILE A 150 0.24 -0.12 -18.60
N ILE A 151 1.49 0.21 -18.89
CA ILE A 151 2.66 -0.57 -18.45
C ILE A 151 2.75 -0.55 -16.93
N ARG A 152 2.59 0.61 -16.29
CA ARG A 152 2.55 0.69 -14.82
C ARG A 152 1.41 -0.14 -14.24
N ALA A 153 0.20 -0.04 -14.79
CA ALA A 153 -0.95 -0.81 -14.33
C ALA A 153 -0.68 -2.31 -14.42
N TYR A 154 -0.07 -2.77 -15.53
CA TYR A 154 0.35 -4.16 -15.70
C TYR A 154 1.40 -4.59 -14.66
N LEU A 155 2.48 -3.83 -14.49
CA LEU A 155 3.56 -4.20 -13.55
C LEU A 155 3.07 -4.22 -12.09
N VAL A 156 2.25 -3.25 -11.68
CA VAL A 156 1.65 -3.23 -10.35
C VAL A 156 0.67 -4.40 -10.16
N ALA A 157 -0.13 -4.73 -11.17
CA ALA A 157 -1.03 -5.88 -11.13
C ALA A 157 -0.28 -7.21 -10.97
N GLN A 158 0.82 -7.41 -11.73
CA GLN A 158 1.65 -8.60 -11.62
C GLN A 158 2.27 -8.77 -10.22
N ASN A 159 2.71 -7.68 -9.60
CA ASN A 159 3.23 -7.70 -8.23
C ASN A 159 2.14 -8.03 -7.20
N ARG A 160 0.94 -7.45 -7.35
CA ARG A 160 -0.22 -7.78 -6.49
C ARG A 160 -0.63 -9.24 -6.65
N ASP A 161 -0.69 -9.75 -7.87
CA ASP A 161 -1.03 -11.16 -8.14
C ASP A 161 0.07 -12.12 -7.62
N ALA A 162 1.32 -11.68 -7.54
CA ALA A 162 2.39 -12.45 -6.89
C ALA A 162 2.18 -12.55 -5.37
N ILE A 163 1.78 -11.45 -4.71
CA ILE A 163 1.42 -11.45 -3.29
C ILE A 163 0.19 -12.32 -3.03
N ASP A 164 -0.86 -12.19 -3.86
CA ASP A 164 -2.08 -12.98 -3.70
C ASP A 164 -1.80 -14.49 -3.82
N ARG A 165 -0.93 -14.89 -4.76
CA ARG A 165 -0.49 -16.30 -4.87
C ARG A 165 0.34 -16.77 -3.69
N ALA A 166 1.26 -15.92 -3.18
CA ALA A 166 2.07 -16.25 -2.01
C ALA A 166 1.23 -16.34 -0.73
N ALA A 167 0.17 -15.52 -0.60
CA ALA A 167 -0.78 -15.56 0.51
C ALA A 167 -1.72 -16.77 0.44
N ALA A 168 -2.07 -17.21 -0.77
CA ALA A 168 -2.89 -18.41 -0.99
C ALA A 168 -2.11 -19.72 -0.82
N ASP A 169 -0.78 -19.66 -0.80
CA ASP A 169 0.05 -20.84 -0.59
C ASP A 169 -0.21 -21.42 0.81
N THR A 170 -0.61 -22.69 0.83
CA THR A 170 -1.18 -23.41 1.97
C THR A 170 -0.22 -24.43 2.57
N SER A 171 1.08 -24.34 2.29
CA SER A 171 2.09 -25.25 2.85
C SER A 171 1.96 -25.36 4.38
N ILE A 172 1.49 -26.55 4.78
CA ILE A 172 1.29 -27.23 6.08
C ILE A 172 1.61 -26.40 7.34
N HIS A 173 0.57 -26.24 8.21
CA HIS A 173 0.48 -25.45 9.48
C HIS A 173 0.00 -23.98 9.36
N SER A 174 -0.79 -23.66 8.33
CA SER A 174 -0.90 -22.33 7.73
C SER A 174 -1.93 -21.34 8.29
N HIS A 175 -2.68 -21.64 9.36
CA HIS A 175 -3.75 -20.76 9.86
C HIS A 175 -3.53 -20.21 11.27
N ASP A 176 -2.41 -20.55 11.89
CA ASP A 176 -2.07 -20.02 13.21
C ASP A 176 -1.66 -18.55 13.06
N LEU A 177 -2.31 -17.71 13.85
CA LEU A 177 -1.98 -16.30 13.94
C LEU A 177 -0.67 -16.16 14.71
N VAL A 178 0.31 -15.53 14.09
CA VAL A 178 1.60 -15.24 14.71
C VAL A 178 1.67 -13.77 15.14
N ARG A 179 2.24 -13.57 16.31
CA ARG A 179 2.43 -12.25 16.92
C ARG A 179 3.77 -11.69 16.47
N THR A 180 3.69 -10.62 15.71
CA THR A 180 4.86 -9.98 15.12
C THR A 180 5.02 -8.57 15.66
N PHE A 181 6.23 -8.23 16.06
CA PHE A 181 6.60 -6.89 16.48
C PHE A 181 7.59 -6.29 15.49
N ILE A 182 7.28 -5.11 14.97
CA ILE A 182 8.09 -4.46 13.94
C ILE A 182 8.61 -3.13 14.46
N ILE A 183 9.92 -2.92 14.33
CA ILE A 183 10.57 -1.63 14.55
C ILE A 183 10.85 -1.01 13.18
N LEU A 184 10.34 0.20 12.97
CA LEU A 184 10.53 0.99 11.75
C LEU A 184 11.86 1.75 11.79
N ALA A 185 12.31 2.21 10.62
CA ALA A 185 13.54 3.00 10.47
C ALA A 185 13.57 4.30 11.29
N ASN A 186 12.40 4.85 11.64
CA ASN A 186 12.27 6.03 12.48
C ASN A 186 12.21 5.71 14.00
N GLY A 187 12.45 4.45 14.39
CA GLY A 187 12.40 3.99 15.78
C GLY A 187 11.01 3.76 16.35
N LYS A 188 9.93 4.11 15.62
CA LYS A 188 8.56 3.73 16.00
C LYS A 188 8.41 2.22 15.94
N ALA A 189 7.57 1.66 16.79
CA ALA A 189 7.20 0.25 16.71
C ALA A 189 5.72 0.07 16.45
N THR A 190 5.40 -1.02 15.75
CA THR A 190 4.03 -1.42 15.40
C THR A 190 3.84 -2.89 15.68
N THR A 191 2.68 -3.24 16.20
CA THR A 191 2.31 -4.63 16.43
C THR A 191 1.51 -5.13 15.23
N VAL A 192 1.88 -6.31 14.73
CA VAL A 192 1.26 -6.96 13.59
C VAL A 192 0.84 -8.37 13.99
N ILE A 193 -0.44 -8.69 13.81
CA ILE A 193 -0.96 -10.05 13.97
C ILE A 193 -1.36 -10.53 12.59
N ALA A 194 -0.80 -11.63 12.14
CA ALA A 194 -1.03 -12.14 10.79
C ALA A 194 -0.92 -13.66 10.75
N PRO A 195 -1.51 -14.34 9.76
CA PRO A 195 -1.26 -15.76 9.52
C PRO A 195 0.22 -16.01 9.26
N ARG A 196 0.74 -17.11 9.83
CA ARG A 196 2.15 -17.52 9.71
C ARG A 196 2.66 -17.51 8.26
N ASN A 197 1.87 -18.05 7.32
CA ASN A 197 2.24 -18.13 5.91
C ASN A 197 2.41 -16.73 5.28
N VAL A 198 1.54 -15.77 5.62
CA VAL A 198 1.63 -14.38 5.14
C VAL A 198 2.90 -13.71 5.63
N VAL A 199 3.28 -13.92 6.90
CA VAL A 199 4.52 -13.34 7.44
C VAL A 199 5.76 -13.87 6.71
N VAL A 200 5.88 -15.19 6.58
CA VAL A 200 7.06 -15.83 5.98
C VAL A 200 7.13 -15.60 4.46
N ASN A 201 6.03 -15.82 3.75
CA ASN A 201 6.01 -15.81 2.29
C ASN A 201 5.80 -14.42 1.68
N CYS A 202 5.16 -13.49 2.40
CA CYS A 202 4.82 -12.17 1.86
C CYS A 202 5.56 -11.02 2.57
N PHE A 203 5.72 -11.05 3.90
CA PHE A 203 6.36 -9.94 4.63
C PHE A 203 7.88 -10.05 4.68
N LEU A 204 8.41 -11.27 4.86
CA LEU A 204 9.85 -11.50 4.93
C LEU A 204 10.48 -11.75 3.55
N SER A 205 9.71 -12.34 2.63
CA SER A 205 10.16 -12.72 1.30
C SER A 205 9.48 -11.88 0.23
N THR A 206 10.21 -11.52 -0.84
CA THR A 206 9.60 -10.89 -2.01
C THR A 206 8.94 -11.96 -2.88
N PRO A 207 7.62 -11.91 -3.12
CA PRO A 207 6.93 -12.94 -3.90
C PRO A 207 7.42 -13.03 -5.34
N LYS A 208 7.46 -14.25 -5.89
CA LYS A 208 7.94 -14.51 -7.25
C LYS A 208 6.87 -14.19 -8.30
N ILE A 209 7.24 -13.37 -9.28
CA ILE A 209 6.41 -13.04 -10.45
C ILE A 209 6.22 -14.29 -11.31
N ALA A 210 4.99 -14.54 -11.80
CA ALA A 210 4.66 -15.73 -12.59
C ALA A 210 5.41 -15.77 -13.93
N HIS A 211 5.48 -14.62 -14.59
CA HIS A 211 6.00 -14.49 -15.95
C HIS A 211 7.12 -13.45 -16.02
N PRO A 212 8.35 -13.80 -15.60
CA PRO A 212 9.46 -12.86 -15.50
C PRO A 212 9.88 -12.28 -16.86
N THR A 213 9.73 -13.03 -17.95
CA THR A 213 10.06 -12.58 -19.31
C THR A 213 9.12 -11.46 -19.78
N PHE A 214 7.81 -11.67 -19.68
CA PHE A 214 6.82 -10.64 -20.01
C PHE A 214 6.94 -9.42 -19.11
N TYR A 215 7.26 -9.63 -17.83
CA TYR A 215 7.55 -8.53 -16.91
C TYR A 215 8.75 -7.69 -17.37
N ALA A 216 9.86 -8.32 -17.78
CA ALA A 216 11.03 -7.64 -18.30
C ALA A 216 10.75 -6.88 -19.62
N ILE A 217 9.98 -7.48 -20.54
CA ILE A 217 9.58 -6.82 -21.79
C ILE A 217 8.72 -5.59 -21.51
N ALA A 218 7.73 -5.71 -20.62
CA ALA A 218 6.89 -4.58 -20.22
C ALA A 218 7.72 -3.45 -19.59
N ARG A 219 8.74 -3.78 -18.78
CA ARG A 219 9.69 -2.79 -18.25
C ARG A 219 10.50 -2.10 -19.35
N ALA A 220 10.99 -2.85 -20.34
CA ALA A 220 11.70 -2.27 -21.47
C ALA A 220 10.80 -1.32 -22.28
N MET A 221 9.56 -1.72 -22.56
CA MET A 221 8.56 -0.84 -23.18
C MET A 221 8.29 0.41 -22.32
N GLY A 222 8.31 0.28 -21.00
CA GLY A 222 8.13 1.39 -20.07
C GLY A 222 9.26 2.41 -20.18
N TRP A 223 10.50 1.95 -20.33
CA TRP A 223 11.64 2.83 -20.61
C TRP A 223 11.48 3.57 -21.95
N PHE A 224 11.08 2.87 -23.01
CA PHE A 224 10.83 3.52 -24.30
C PHE A 224 9.71 4.55 -24.23
N ALA A 225 8.59 4.24 -23.57
CA ALA A 225 7.49 5.18 -23.38
C ALA A 225 7.93 6.42 -22.57
N PHE A 226 8.73 6.22 -21.52
CA PHE A 226 9.25 7.32 -20.69
C PHE A 226 10.22 8.23 -21.46
N VAL A 227 11.18 7.65 -22.19
CA VAL A 227 12.13 8.43 -23.02
C VAL A 227 11.41 9.13 -24.17
N GLY A 228 10.45 8.44 -24.80
CA GLY A 228 9.59 9.03 -25.83
C GLY A 228 8.80 10.23 -25.30
N LEU A 229 8.22 10.11 -24.10
CA LEU A 229 7.51 11.20 -23.44
C LEU A 229 8.42 12.42 -23.21
N ILE A 230 9.62 12.20 -22.70
CA ILE A 230 10.64 13.24 -22.46
C ILE A 230 10.95 14.03 -23.74
N VAL A 231 11.24 13.31 -24.83
CA VAL A 231 11.63 13.94 -26.10
C VAL A 231 10.45 14.71 -26.69
N THR A 232 9.26 14.12 -26.67
CA THR A 232 8.06 14.70 -27.29
C THR A 232 7.52 15.90 -26.51
N VAL A 233 7.51 15.85 -25.17
CA VAL A 233 7.09 16.98 -24.33
C VAL A 233 8.04 18.18 -24.47
N GLY A 234 9.34 17.93 -24.68
CA GLY A 234 10.32 19.00 -24.91
C GLY A 234 10.12 19.73 -26.25
N GLN A 235 9.43 19.12 -27.21
CA GLN A 235 9.15 19.67 -28.55
C GLN A 235 7.69 20.10 -28.75
N ALA A 236 6.82 19.86 -27.76
CA ALA A 236 5.42 20.21 -27.81
C ALA A 236 5.20 21.74 -27.75
N VAL A 237 4.06 22.18 -28.28
CA VAL A 237 3.62 23.58 -28.16
C VAL A 237 3.38 23.92 -26.69
N LEU A 238 3.77 25.13 -26.28
CA LEU A 238 3.76 25.56 -24.88
C LEU A 238 2.42 25.32 -24.15
N VAL A 239 1.29 25.55 -24.82
CA VAL A 239 -0.04 25.34 -24.22
C VAL A 239 -0.29 23.86 -23.88
N VAL A 240 0.06 22.95 -24.79
CA VAL A 240 -0.09 21.50 -24.58
C VAL A 240 0.93 21.03 -23.53
N GLN A 241 2.16 21.56 -23.58
CA GLN A 241 3.21 21.29 -22.60
C GLN A 241 2.76 21.65 -21.18
N ILE A 242 2.20 22.86 -20.98
CA ILE A 242 1.67 23.31 -19.68
C ILE A 242 0.53 22.39 -19.22
N ALA A 243 -0.39 22.02 -20.11
CA ALA A 243 -1.50 21.13 -19.75
C ALA A 243 -1.01 19.75 -19.27
N ILE A 244 -0.03 19.17 -19.97
CA ILE A 244 0.61 17.90 -19.58
C ILE A 244 1.27 18.03 -18.20
N ILE A 245 2.02 19.10 -17.96
CA ILE A 245 2.69 19.35 -16.68
C ILE A 245 1.66 19.50 -15.55
N ILE A 246 0.61 20.31 -15.75
CA ILE A 246 -0.42 20.51 -14.72
C ILE A 246 -1.07 19.16 -14.36
N VAL A 247 -1.48 18.38 -15.35
CA VAL A 247 -2.14 17.09 -15.11
C VAL A 247 -1.22 16.12 -14.38
N THR A 248 0.03 15.99 -14.81
CA THR A 248 1.01 15.06 -14.21
C THR A 248 1.40 15.49 -12.79
N VAL A 249 1.64 16.79 -12.56
CA VAL A 249 1.94 17.34 -11.24
C VAL A 249 0.74 17.16 -10.31
N SER A 250 -0.47 17.51 -10.74
CA SER A 250 -1.67 17.34 -9.90
C SER A 250 -1.89 15.87 -9.52
N ALA A 251 -1.76 14.94 -10.45
CA ALA A 251 -1.85 13.51 -10.15
C ALA A 251 -0.75 13.07 -9.15
N THR A 252 0.47 13.57 -9.32
CA THR A 252 1.59 13.24 -8.44
C THR A 252 1.37 13.76 -7.02
N VAL A 253 0.91 15.00 -6.89
CA VAL A 253 0.56 15.61 -5.60
C VAL A 253 -0.55 14.82 -4.91
N LEU A 254 -1.64 14.49 -5.63
CA LEU A 254 -2.73 13.68 -5.07
C LEU A 254 -2.23 12.31 -4.59
N THR A 255 -1.31 11.69 -5.35
CA THR A 255 -0.70 10.41 -4.98
C THR A 255 0.19 10.55 -3.74
N ALA A 256 1.05 11.56 -3.69
CA ALA A 256 1.98 11.80 -2.58
C ALA A 256 1.27 12.05 -1.25
N PHE A 257 0.09 12.68 -1.28
CA PHE A 257 -0.76 12.88 -0.10
C PHE A 257 -1.66 11.67 0.24
N GLY A 258 -1.58 10.57 -0.53
CA GLY A 258 -2.38 9.37 -0.29
C GLY A 258 -3.88 9.57 -0.54
N ILE A 259 -4.27 10.59 -1.31
CA ILE A 259 -5.69 10.90 -1.56
C ILE A 259 -6.30 9.79 -2.42
N GLY A 260 -7.39 9.19 -1.95
CA GLY A 260 -8.09 8.09 -2.62
C GLY A 260 -7.47 6.71 -2.41
N THR A 261 -6.40 6.61 -1.61
CA THR A 261 -5.79 5.34 -1.20
C THR A 261 -6.71 4.62 -0.22
N VAL A 262 -7.00 3.36 -0.51
CA VAL A 262 -7.79 2.48 0.35
C VAL A 262 -6.81 1.67 1.21
N GLY A 263 -6.76 1.97 2.51
CA GLY A 263 -5.83 1.36 3.45
C GLY A 263 -6.24 -0.02 3.98
N ASP A 264 -7.33 -0.60 3.50
CA ASP A 264 -7.96 -1.80 4.07
C ASP A 264 -7.45 -3.14 3.49
N GLY A 265 -6.41 -3.11 2.66
CA GLY A 265 -5.81 -4.32 2.11
C GLY A 265 -4.80 -4.10 0.98
N VAL A 266 -4.18 -5.20 0.55
CA VAL A 266 -3.25 -5.27 -0.58
C VAL A 266 -3.65 -6.44 -1.47
N GLY A 267 -3.62 -6.21 -2.79
CA GLY A 267 -4.08 -7.23 -3.74
C GLY A 267 -5.58 -7.50 -3.63
N LYS A 268 -5.98 -8.73 -3.96
CA LYS A 268 -7.38 -9.20 -3.92
C LYS A 268 -7.70 -9.93 -2.63
N SER A 269 -6.70 -10.53 -1.99
CA SER A 269 -6.87 -11.49 -0.89
C SER A 269 -6.49 -10.96 0.49
N LEU A 270 -5.50 -10.07 0.60
CA LEU A 270 -5.03 -9.59 1.91
C LEU A 270 -5.85 -8.40 2.39
N GLN A 271 -6.39 -8.51 3.60
CA GLN A 271 -7.11 -7.44 4.29
C GLN A 271 -6.40 -7.04 5.56
N VAL A 272 -6.58 -5.77 5.91
CA VAL A 272 -6.00 -5.19 7.12
C VAL A 272 -7.09 -4.51 7.91
N ALA A 273 -7.25 -4.94 9.16
CA ALA A 273 -7.90 -4.14 10.19
C ALA A 273 -6.83 -3.35 10.94
N ARG A 274 -6.95 -2.01 10.91
CA ARG A 274 -6.14 -1.12 11.73
C ARG A 274 -6.92 -0.75 12.98
N SER A 275 -6.28 -0.92 14.13
CA SER A 275 -6.78 -0.39 15.39
C SER A 275 -5.73 0.54 15.99
N GLU A 276 -6.19 1.66 16.53
CA GLU A 276 -5.38 2.56 17.34
C GLU A 276 -6.02 2.61 18.72
N HIS A 277 -5.21 2.41 19.77
CA HIS A 277 -5.72 2.56 21.13
C HIS A 277 -5.72 4.04 21.55
N PRO A 278 -6.90 4.63 21.83
CA PRO A 278 -7.04 6.08 22.01
C PRO A 278 -6.42 6.62 23.31
N ASN A 279 -6.18 5.79 24.32
CA ASN A 279 -5.78 6.23 25.67
C ASN A 279 -4.34 5.84 26.04
N ARG A 280 -3.41 5.85 25.08
CA ARG A 280 -2.03 5.40 25.30
C ARG A 280 -1.00 6.49 25.14
N HIS A 281 0.00 6.47 26.01
CA HIS A 281 1.05 7.49 26.06
C HIS A 281 2.22 7.19 25.10
N GLY A 282 2.09 6.15 24.27
CA GLY A 282 3.10 5.77 23.28
C GLY A 282 4.35 5.14 23.89
N ARG A 283 4.24 4.58 25.10
CA ARG A 283 5.35 3.89 25.76
C ARG A 283 5.55 2.51 25.13
N ARG A 284 6.82 2.10 24.98
CA ARG A 284 7.14 0.81 24.34
C ARG A 284 6.61 -0.40 25.14
N GLY A 285 6.52 -0.30 26.46
CA GLY A 285 5.89 -1.33 27.31
C GLY A 285 4.40 -1.56 27.02
N GLU A 286 3.69 -0.52 26.58
CA GLU A 286 2.28 -0.62 26.18
C GLU A 286 2.17 -1.40 24.85
N ALA A 287 3.04 -1.13 23.88
CA ALA A 287 3.07 -1.89 22.62
C ALA A 287 3.34 -3.38 22.85
N TYR A 288 4.17 -3.69 23.84
CA TYR A 288 4.45 -5.07 24.21
C TYR A 288 3.25 -5.76 24.87
N ALA A 289 2.46 -5.02 25.65
CA ALA A 289 1.24 -5.55 26.25
C ALA A 289 0.20 -5.92 25.17
N MET A 290 0.10 -5.12 24.09
CA MET A 290 -0.79 -5.39 22.94
C MET A 290 -0.54 -6.72 22.25
N LEU A 291 0.66 -7.29 22.41
CA LEU A 291 0.96 -8.57 21.79
C LEU A 291 0.27 -9.73 22.50
N HIS A 292 -0.16 -9.59 23.76
CA HIS A 292 -0.74 -10.70 24.55
C HIS A 292 0.15 -11.95 24.58
N LEU A 293 1.43 -11.73 24.83
CA LEU A 293 2.42 -12.82 24.81
C LEU A 293 2.13 -13.87 25.89
N ASN A 294 2.34 -15.14 25.58
CA ASN A 294 2.40 -16.20 26.58
C ASN A 294 3.76 -16.17 27.32
N LYS A 295 3.96 -17.04 28.31
CA LYS A 295 5.21 -17.04 29.11
C LYS A 295 6.45 -17.35 28.27
N GLU A 296 6.35 -18.27 27.31
CA GLU A 296 7.47 -18.68 26.43
C GLU A 296 7.85 -17.55 25.45
N GLU A 297 6.84 -16.87 24.90
CA GLU A 297 7.00 -15.70 24.06
C GLU A 297 7.59 -14.51 24.86
N GLU A 298 7.20 -14.32 26.12
CA GLU A 298 7.82 -13.33 27.01
C GLU A 298 9.30 -13.65 27.28
N ASP A 299 9.67 -14.93 27.43
CA ASP A 299 11.05 -15.33 27.65
C ASP A 299 11.89 -15.11 26.37
N THR A 300 11.33 -15.38 25.19
CA THR A 300 11.94 -15.03 23.89
C THR A 300 12.21 -13.52 23.76
N MET A 301 11.30 -12.68 24.26
CA MET A 301 11.48 -11.22 24.28
C MET A 301 12.62 -10.76 25.20
N ILE A 302 12.91 -11.49 26.28
CA ILE A 302 14.05 -11.22 27.16
C ILE A 302 15.35 -11.60 26.46
N ASP A 303 15.37 -12.74 25.76
CA ASP A 303 16.54 -13.23 25.02
C ASP A 303 16.93 -12.25 23.90
N TRP A 304 15.95 -11.64 23.24
CA TRP A 304 16.17 -10.58 22.26
C TRP A 304 16.45 -9.20 22.85
N ALA A 305 16.57 -9.10 24.18
CA ALA A 305 16.78 -7.85 24.90
C ALA A 305 15.72 -6.77 24.61
N LEU A 306 14.52 -7.18 24.16
CA LEU A 306 13.38 -6.29 23.99
C LEU A 306 12.68 -6.06 25.34
N PHE A 307 12.66 -7.08 26.19
CA PHE A 307 12.22 -6.97 27.58
C PHE A 307 13.41 -6.80 28.52
N PRO A 308 13.27 -5.99 29.58
CA PRO A 308 14.27 -5.97 30.63
C PRO A 308 14.26 -7.29 31.40
N GLN A 309 15.42 -7.64 31.93
CA GLN A 309 15.60 -8.79 32.81
C GLN A 309 14.55 -8.81 33.93
N ARG A 310 14.10 -10.02 34.33
CA ARG A 310 13.06 -10.23 35.36
C ARG A 310 13.36 -9.56 36.71
N ARG A 311 14.60 -9.12 36.94
CA ARG A 311 15.01 -8.31 38.11
C ARG A 311 14.33 -6.92 38.16
N ASN A 312 13.94 -6.33 37.03
CA ASN A 312 13.29 -5.02 37.00
C ASN A 312 11.78 -5.11 37.31
N GLN A 313 11.46 -5.29 38.60
CA GLN A 313 10.09 -5.49 39.06
C GLN A 313 9.15 -4.31 38.73
N ASN A 314 9.66 -3.07 38.74
CA ASN A 314 8.85 -1.90 38.41
C ASN A 314 8.30 -1.98 36.99
N TRP A 315 9.16 -2.28 36.01
CA TRP A 315 8.74 -2.44 34.63
C TRP A 315 7.76 -3.61 34.46
N TRP A 316 8.03 -4.76 35.08
CA TRP A 316 7.18 -5.94 34.99
C TRP A 316 5.80 -5.73 35.61
N ASN A 317 5.70 -4.98 36.71
CA ASN A 317 4.42 -4.60 37.31
C ASN A 317 3.62 -3.70 36.36
N GLN A 318 4.25 -2.69 35.77
CA GLN A 318 3.60 -1.81 34.77
C GLN A 318 3.13 -2.60 33.55
N TYR A 319 3.98 -3.46 32.99
CA TYR A 319 3.64 -4.32 31.86
C TYR A 319 2.41 -5.20 32.15
N ARG A 320 2.36 -5.83 33.33
CA ARG A 320 1.20 -6.65 33.74
C ARG A 320 -0.07 -5.82 33.88
N THR A 321 0.01 -4.60 34.41
CA THR A 321 -1.13 -3.67 34.46
C THR A 321 -1.64 -3.36 33.05
N TYR A 322 -0.75 -3.05 32.11
CA TYR A 322 -1.14 -2.79 30.73
C TYR A 322 -1.75 -4.03 30.06
N LYS A 323 -1.14 -5.20 30.24
CA LYS A 323 -1.63 -6.47 29.66
C LYS A 323 -3.03 -6.86 30.16
N ALA A 324 -3.33 -6.58 31.43
CA ALA A 324 -4.65 -6.85 32.01
C ALA A 324 -5.75 -5.91 31.48
N ILE A 325 -5.39 -4.69 31.04
CA ILE A 325 -6.33 -3.75 30.43
C ILE A 325 -6.69 -4.22 29.01
N ASP A 326 -5.72 -4.74 28.27
CA ASP A 326 -5.89 -5.07 26.86
C ASP A 326 -6.60 -6.40 26.58
N SER A 327 -6.60 -7.34 27.54
CA SER A 327 -7.13 -8.69 27.31
C SER A 327 -8.62 -8.66 26.94
N LYS A 328 -9.35 -7.66 27.43
CA LYS A 328 -10.77 -7.46 27.12
C LYS A 328 -11.06 -7.06 25.66
N ILE A 329 -10.06 -6.55 24.93
CA ILE A 329 -10.24 -5.99 23.58
C ILE A 329 -9.88 -7.03 22.52
N ILE A 330 -8.86 -7.87 22.76
CA ILE A 330 -8.42 -8.88 21.79
C ILE A 330 -9.35 -10.09 21.74
N ASP A 331 -10.00 -10.46 22.85
CA ASP A 331 -11.05 -11.49 22.86
C ASP A 331 -12.16 -11.17 21.84
N VAL A 332 -12.50 -9.89 21.64
CA VAL A 332 -13.50 -9.47 20.64
C VAL A 332 -13.02 -9.68 19.20
N PHE A 333 -11.72 -9.50 18.93
CA PHE A 333 -11.15 -9.67 17.58
C PHE A 333 -10.86 -11.16 17.25
N GLU A 334 -10.37 -11.93 18.23
CA GLU A 334 -10.23 -13.39 18.09
C GLU A 334 -11.59 -14.08 17.98
N ASP A 335 -12.61 -13.64 18.74
CA ASP A 335 -13.98 -14.12 18.58
C ASP A 335 -14.56 -13.73 17.23
N SER A 336 -14.36 -12.51 16.72
CA SER A 336 -14.84 -12.11 15.38
C SER A 336 -14.24 -12.97 14.25
N ALA A 337 -12.94 -13.29 14.35
CA ALA A 337 -12.25 -14.16 13.40
C ALA A 337 -12.69 -15.63 13.51
N THR A 338 -13.16 -16.04 14.69
CA THR A 338 -13.69 -17.39 14.97
C THR A 338 -15.18 -17.51 14.64
N GLU A 339 -15.95 -16.43 14.81
CA GLU A 339 -17.36 -16.32 14.46
C GLU A 339 -17.54 -16.27 12.94
N GLU A 340 -16.63 -15.60 12.21
CA GLU A 340 -16.58 -15.70 10.74
C GLU A 340 -16.25 -17.15 10.27
N LYS A 341 -15.46 -17.91 11.05
CA LYS A 341 -15.20 -19.34 10.78
C LYS A 341 -16.43 -20.21 11.05
N THR A 342 -17.16 -20.01 12.16
CA THR A 342 -18.39 -20.78 12.45
C THR A 342 -19.56 -20.38 11.55
N LEU A 343 -19.69 -19.10 11.19
CA LEU A 343 -20.68 -18.62 10.23
C LEU A 343 -20.40 -19.14 8.81
N LYS A 344 -19.14 -19.29 8.39
CA LYS A 344 -18.78 -19.96 7.12
C LYS A 344 -19.05 -21.46 7.15
N ALA A 345 -18.87 -22.12 8.29
CA ALA A 345 -19.28 -23.52 8.47
C ALA A 345 -20.81 -23.68 8.41
N SER A 346 -21.58 -22.68 8.88
CA SER A 346 -23.05 -22.70 8.84
C SER A 346 -23.68 -22.12 7.58
N SER A 347 -23.03 -21.21 6.84
CA SER A 347 -23.58 -20.62 5.59
C SER A 347 -23.47 -21.56 4.38
N PHE A 348 -22.86 -22.74 4.55
CA PHE A 348 -23.09 -23.90 3.70
C PHE A 348 -24.54 -24.42 3.82
N ARG A 349 -25.32 -23.89 4.79
CA ARG A 349 -26.76 -24.07 5.00
C ARG A 349 -27.48 -22.71 5.06
N GLY A 350 -27.73 -22.10 3.90
CA GLY A 350 -28.79 -21.09 3.72
C GLY A 350 -28.36 -19.62 3.79
N SER A 351 -28.71 -18.87 2.74
CA SER A 351 -28.39 -17.46 2.52
C SER A 351 -29.62 -16.56 2.75
N THR A 352 -29.62 -15.76 3.81
CA THR A 352 -30.45 -14.52 3.95
C THR A 352 -30.12 -13.66 5.19
N LEU A 353 -29.31 -14.14 6.15
CA LEU A 353 -29.10 -13.45 7.45
C LEU A 353 -27.91 -12.47 7.52
N THR A 354 -27.20 -12.24 6.42
CA THR A 354 -25.86 -11.61 6.43
C THR A 354 -25.85 -10.07 6.47
N GLU A 355 -26.88 -9.40 5.94
CA GLU A 355 -26.89 -7.93 5.87
C GLU A 355 -27.38 -7.27 7.18
N GLU A 356 -28.32 -7.90 7.90
CA GLU A 356 -28.91 -7.32 9.12
C GLU A 356 -27.94 -7.31 10.31
N LYS A 357 -27.00 -8.27 10.37
CA LYS A 357 -26.04 -8.40 11.48
C LYS A 357 -24.77 -7.57 11.33
N SER A 358 -24.40 -7.18 10.11
CA SER A 358 -23.29 -6.23 9.86
C SER A 358 -23.63 -4.83 10.38
N ALA A 359 -24.91 -4.43 10.30
CA ALA A 359 -25.39 -3.17 10.84
C ALA A 359 -25.39 -3.17 12.39
N ALA A 360 -25.79 -4.29 13.00
CA ALA A 360 -25.81 -4.45 14.46
C ALA A 360 -24.40 -4.45 15.09
N THR A 361 -23.41 -5.04 14.41
CA THR A 361 -22.01 -5.05 14.89
C THR A 361 -21.39 -3.66 14.82
N THR A 362 -21.71 -2.89 13.78
CA THR A 362 -21.24 -1.50 13.63
C THR A 362 -21.84 -0.59 14.72
N ALA A 363 -23.11 -0.78 15.08
CA ALA A 363 -23.78 -0.04 16.15
C ALA A 363 -23.18 -0.34 17.54
N LYS A 364 -22.87 -1.61 17.83
CA LYS A 364 -22.32 -2.04 19.13
C LYS A 364 -20.88 -1.56 19.36
N VAL A 365 -20.08 -1.47 18.29
CA VAL A 365 -18.74 -0.86 18.33
C VAL A 365 -18.81 0.66 18.54
N GLN A 366 -19.92 1.30 18.17
CA GLN A 366 -20.14 2.73 18.37
C GLN A 366 -20.59 3.05 19.80
N GLU A 367 -21.40 2.18 20.41
CA GLU A 367 -21.85 2.27 21.81
C GLU A 367 -20.68 2.13 22.82
N LEU A 368 -19.74 1.21 22.55
CA LEU A 368 -18.54 1.00 23.37
C LEU A 368 -17.45 2.09 23.24
N LYS A 369 -17.63 3.05 22.32
CA LYS A 369 -16.75 4.23 22.19
C LYS A 369 -17.25 5.44 22.99
N THR A 370 -18.48 5.37 23.52
CA THR A 370 -19.15 6.44 24.26
C THR A 370 -19.17 6.24 25.78
N GLU A 371 -18.72 5.08 26.27
CA GLU A 371 -18.37 4.80 27.67
C GLU A 371 -16.86 4.77 27.84
#